data_AF-A0A822DUT4-F1
#
_entry.id   AF-A0A822DUT4-F1
#
_cell.length_a   1.000
_cell.length_b   1.000
_cell.length_c   1.000
_cell.angle_alpha   90.00
_cell.angle_beta   90.00
_cell.angle_gamma   90.00
#
_symmetry.space_group_name_H-M   'P 1'
#
loop_
_entity.id
_entity.type
_entity.pdbx_description
1 polymer ?
#
loop_
_entity_poly.entity_id
_entity_poly.type
_entity_poly.pdbx_seq_one_letter_code
_entity_poly.pdbx_strand_id
1 'polypeptide(L)'
;MINLVLCLECTSSMASYLNEVRRMIISILNSTVALNPNAIRMSLIQFRSRARHDVWWTNTYAWTESINVLNQWSDNIEAFGGSEDEGEAV
;
A
#
# COMPACT_ATOMS: atom_id res chain seq x y z
N MET A 1 -8.47 19.54 8.16
CA MET A 1 -7.77 18.75 7.12
C MET A 1 -7.33 17.44 7.75
N ILE A 2 -7.71 16.33 7.15
CA ILE A 2 -7.42 14.96 7.57
C ILE A 2 -6.31 14.45 6.65
N ASN A 3 -5.24 13.92 7.24
CA ASN A 3 -4.19 13.24 6.50
C ASN A 3 -4.28 11.74 6.82
N LEU A 4 -4.54 10.92 5.81
CA LEU A 4 -4.68 9.47 5.94
C LEU A 4 -3.45 8.78 5.33
N VAL A 5 -2.74 7.98 6.14
CA VAL A 5 -1.66 7.12 5.65
C VAL A 5 -2.14 5.68 5.73
N LEU A 6 -2.09 4.97 4.61
CA LEU A 6 -2.36 3.54 4.53
C LEU A 6 -1.02 2.81 4.54
N CYS A 7 -0.74 2.03 5.58
CA CYS A 7 0.47 1.21 5.67
C CYS A 7 0.11 -0.25 5.42
N LEU A 8 0.72 -0.87 4.41
CA LEU A 8 0.40 -2.21 3.94
C LEU A 8 1.60 -3.14 3.99
N GLU A 9 1.44 -4.23 4.72
CA GLU A 9 2.36 -5.35 4.67
C GLU A 9 2.17 -6.10 3.35
N CYS A 10 3.27 -6.28 2.61
CA CYS A 10 3.31 -6.90 1.29
C CYS A 10 4.16 -8.18 1.28
N THR A 11 4.11 -8.94 2.37
CA THR A 11 4.77 -10.27 2.48
C THR A 11 3.98 -11.34 1.72
N SER A 12 4.62 -12.45 1.35
CA SER A 12 3.97 -13.54 0.59
C SER A 12 2.73 -14.12 1.30
N SER A 13 2.71 -14.12 2.64
CA SER A 13 1.52 -14.48 3.43
C SER A 13 0.32 -13.56 3.22
N MET A 14 0.53 -12.35 2.72
CA MET A 14 -0.54 -11.39 2.42
C MET A 14 -1.14 -11.58 1.01
N ALA A 15 -0.55 -12.42 0.15
CA ALA A 15 -0.95 -12.56 -1.25
C ALA A 15 -2.45 -12.86 -1.43
N SER A 16 -3.02 -13.77 -0.62
CA SER A 16 -4.44 -14.12 -0.67
C SER A 16 -5.36 -12.98 -0.22
N TYR A 17 -4.84 -12.02 0.55
CA TYR A 17 -5.60 -10.93 1.13
C TYR A 17 -5.52 -9.63 0.31
N LEU A 18 -4.58 -9.50 -0.63
CA LEU A 18 -4.38 -8.26 -1.38
C LEU A 18 -5.63 -7.76 -2.10
N ASN A 19 -6.42 -8.67 -2.69
CA ASN A 19 -7.66 -8.29 -3.37
C ASN A 19 -8.76 -7.82 -2.40
N GLU A 20 -8.73 -8.28 -1.16
CA GLU A 20 -9.65 -7.81 -0.12
C GLU A 20 -9.18 -6.47 0.44
N VAL A 21 -7.88 -6.33 0.70
CA VAL A 21 -7.24 -5.08 1.12
C VAL A 21 -7.51 -3.95 0.13
N ARG A 22 -7.34 -4.18 -1.18
CA ARG A 22 -7.66 -3.21 -2.23
C ARG A 22 -9.11 -2.74 -2.16
N ARG A 23 -10.05 -3.68 -2.01
CA ARG A 23 -11.48 -3.37 -1.88
C ARG A 23 -11.79 -2.59 -0.60
N MET A 24 -11.16 -2.94 0.51
CA MET A 24 -11.31 -2.26 1.79
C MET A 24 -10.79 -0.81 1.70
N ILE A 25 -9.63 -0.58 1.09
CA ILE A 25 -9.07 0.75 0.86
C ILE A 25 -10.07 1.61 0.10
N ILE A 26 -10.57 1.13 -1.04
CA ILE A 26 -11.56 1.85 -1.84
C ILE A 26 -12.82 2.18 -1.02
N SER A 27 -13.31 1.23 -0.23
CA SER A 27 -14.51 1.43 0.60
C SER A 27 -14.30 2.49 1.69
N ILE A 28 -13.18 2.45 2.41
CA ILE A 28 -12.82 3.44 3.44
C ILE A 28 -12.69 4.82 2.81
N LEU A 29 -12.01 4.92 1.66
CA LEU A 29 -11.79 6.18 0.98
C LEU A 29 -13.09 6.82 0.48
N ASN A 30 -13.96 6.03 -0.16
CA ASN A 30 -15.25 6.52 -0.62
C ASN A 30 -16.10 7.02 0.55
N SER A 31 -16.09 6.31 1.67
CA SER A 31 -16.82 6.70 2.88
C SER A 31 -16.23 7.96 3.52
N THR A 32 -14.91 8.07 3.58
CA THR A 32 -14.22 9.22 4.20
C THR A 32 -14.37 10.47 3.34
N VAL A 33 -14.20 10.36 2.01
CA VAL A 33 -14.38 11.47 1.07
C VAL A 33 -15.83 11.91 0.99
N ALA A 34 -16.81 11.00 1.09
CA ALA A 34 -18.22 11.38 1.18
C ALA A 34 -18.53 12.27 2.40
N LEU A 35 -17.80 12.11 3.51
CA LEU A 35 -17.98 12.92 4.71
C LEU A 35 -17.31 14.29 4.62
N ASN A 36 -16.21 14.43 3.86
CA ASN A 36 -15.46 15.69 3.76
C ASN A 36 -14.52 15.75 2.54
N PRO A 37 -15.05 15.97 1.32
CA PRO A 37 -14.30 15.77 0.08
C PRO A 37 -13.13 16.74 -0.13
N ASN A 38 -13.23 17.95 0.41
CA ASN A 38 -12.22 19.00 0.24
C ASN A 38 -11.17 19.04 1.36
N ALA A 39 -11.18 18.06 2.25
CA ALA A 39 -10.37 18.11 3.47
C ALA A 39 -9.48 16.89 3.68
N ILE A 40 -9.32 15.99 2.71
CA ILE A 40 -8.57 14.74 2.89
C ILE A 40 -7.38 14.66 1.93
N ARG A 41 -6.20 14.42 2.51
CA ARG A 41 -4.98 14.03 1.79
C ARG A 41 -4.62 12.61 2.17
N MET A 42 -4.13 11.85 1.20
CA MET A 42 -3.88 10.43 1.36
C MET A 42 -2.48 10.07 0.88
N SER A 43 -1.89 9.05 1.49
CA SER A 43 -0.62 8.44 1.08
C SER A 43 -0.68 6.94 1.34
N LEU A 44 0.12 6.19 0.58
CA LEU A 44 0.28 4.74 0.70
C LEU A 44 1.73 4.43 1.03
N ILE A 45 1.93 3.50 1.96
CA ILE A 45 3.24 2.92 2.29
C ILE A 45 3.10 1.41 2.14
N GLN A 46 3.94 0.82 1.30
CA GLN A 46 4.11 -0.62 1.21
C GLN A 46 5.36 -1.00 1.98
N PHE A 47 5.31 -2.07 2.77
CA PHE A 47 6.47 -2.59 3.48
C PHE A 47 6.53 -4.12 3.43
N ARG A 48 7.75 -4.67 3.35
CA ARG A 48 8.02 -6.10 3.42
C ARG A 48 9.35 -6.37 4.10
N SER A 49 9.45 -7.49 4.81
CA SER A 49 10.74 -8.00 5.28
C SER A 49 11.50 -8.61 4.11
N ARG A 50 12.79 -8.32 4.00
CA ARG A 50 13.71 -9.06 3.13
C ARG A 50 14.13 -10.36 3.83
N ALA A 51 14.55 -11.36 3.05
CA ALA A 51 14.88 -12.72 3.53
C ALA A 51 15.94 -12.77 4.64
N ARG A 52 16.78 -11.74 4.79
CA ARG A 52 17.65 -11.58 5.95
C ARG A 52 16.90 -10.80 7.02
N HIS A 53 16.55 -11.49 8.10
CA HIS A 53 15.98 -10.93 9.32
C HIS A 53 16.69 -9.60 9.63
N ASP A 54 15.92 -8.51 9.71
CA ASP A 54 16.31 -7.12 10.02
C ASP A 54 16.46 -6.14 8.84
N VAL A 55 16.28 -6.57 7.58
CA VAL A 55 16.24 -5.64 6.44
C VAL A 55 14.81 -5.46 5.93
N TRP A 56 14.32 -4.23 5.93
CA TRP A 56 12.98 -3.89 5.44
C TRP A 56 13.07 -3.15 4.10
N TRP A 57 12.21 -3.52 3.16
CA TRP A 57 11.94 -2.70 1.98
C TRP A 57 10.67 -1.91 2.21
N THR A 58 10.72 -0.61 1.93
CA THR A 58 9.58 0.29 2.02
C THR A 58 9.45 1.09 0.73
N ASN A 59 8.24 1.14 0.17
CA ASN A 59 7.90 2.05 -0.91
C ASN A 59 6.85 3.03 -0.42
N THR A 60 7.17 4.32 -0.49
CA THR A 60 6.34 5.41 0.01
C THR A 60 5.84 6.24 -1.16
N TYR A 61 4.53 6.36 -1.28
CA TYR A 61 3.90 7.20 -2.28
C TYR A 61 3.68 8.61 -1.74
N ALA A 62 3.80 9.61 -2.61
CA ALA A 62 3.57 11.01 -2.25
C ALA A 62 2.14 11.25 -1.74
N TRP A 63 1.91 12.38 -1.10
CA TRP A 63 0.56 12.80 -0.74
C TRP A 63 -0.27 13.13 -1.98
N THR A 64 -1.54 12.69 -1.98
CA THR A 64 -2.51 12.99 -3.04
C THR A 64 -3.87 13.30 -2.46
N GLU A 65 -4.62 14.19 -3.11
CA GLU A 65 -6.03 14.44 -2.83
C GLU A 65 -6.94 13.63 -3.79
N SER A 66 -6.35 12.94 -4.76
CA SER A 66 -7.07 12.17 -5.78
C SER A 66 -7.21 10.70 -5.39
N ILE A 67 -8.45 10.23 -5.20
CA ILE A 67 -8.76 8.81 -5.00
C ILE A 67 -8.27 7.97 -6.19
N ASN A 68 -8.40 8.48 -7.42
CA ASN A 68 -8.00 7.75 -8.62
C ASN A 68 -6.49 7.45 -8.64
N VAL A 69 -5.67 8.39 -8.16
CA VAL A 69 -4.22 8.19 -8.03
C VAL A 69 -3.92 7.12 -6.98
N LEU A 70 -4.62 7.15 -5.85
CA LEU A 70 -4.44 6.15 -4.79
C LEU A 70 -4.91 4.75 -5.22
N ASN A 71 -5.99 4.66 -6.00
CA ASN A 71 -6.45 3.41 -6.60
C ASN A 71 -5.40 2.82 -7.55
N GLN A 72 -4.79 3.65 -8.40
CA GLN A 72 -3.71 3.21 -9.27
C GLN A 72 -2.52 2.67 -8.46
N TRP A 73 -2.16 3.31 -7.35
CA TRP A 73 -1.11 2.77 -6.46
C TRP A 73 -1.52 1.47 -5.80
N SER A 74 -2.78 1.34 -5.40
CA SER A 74 -3.35 0.14 -4.79
C SER A 74 -3.42 -1.04 -5.77
N ASP A 75 -3.71 -0.79 -7.04
CA ASP A 75 -3.75 -1.82 -8.08
C ASP A 75 -2.37 -2.44 -8.32
N ASN A 76 -1.30 -1.66 -8.15
CA ASN A 76 0.09 -2.09 -8.30
C ASN A 76 0.67 -2.74 -7.03
N ILE A 77 -0.13 -3.04 -6.00
CA ILE A 77 0.37 -3.75 -4.81
C ILE A 77 0.60 -5.23 -5.14
N GLU A 78 1.82 -5.69 -4.92
CA GLU A 78 2.18 -7.10 -5.08
C GLU A 78 2.71 -7.67 -3.77
N ALA A 79 2.43 -8.95 -3.54
CA ALA A 79 2.96 -9.66 -2.38
C ALA A 79 4.28 -10.31 -2.78
N PHE A 80 5.25 -10.22 -1.89
CA PHE A 80 6.60 -10.70 -2.16
C PHE A 80 7.09 -11.58 -1.02
N GLY A 81 7.69 -12.71 -1.36
CA GLY A 81 8.42 -13.51 -0.38
C GLY A 81 9.06 -14.76 -0.98
N GLY A 82 10.15 -15.19 -0.33
CA GLY A 82 10.77 -16.50 -0.50
C GLY A 82 11.69 -16.65 -1.72
N SER A 83 12.97 -16.91 -1.45
CA SER A 83 14.08 -17.36 -2.33
C SER A 83 14.68 -16.44 -3.41
N GLU A 84 13.98 -15.47 -3.99
CA GLU A 84 14.54 -14.71 -5.13
C GLU A 84 15.33 -13.42 -4.78
N ASP A 85 15.54 -13.13 -3.49
CA ASP A 85 16.35 -11.98 -3.04
C ASP A 85 17.75 -12.37 -2.54
N GLU A 86 18.20 -13.60 -2.83
CA GLU A 86 19.56 -14.11 -2.51
C GLU A 86 20.58 -14.00 -3.66
N GLY A 87 20.21 -13.49 -4.83
CA GLY A 87 21.12 -13.14 -5.93
C GLY A 87 20.30 -12.69 -7.13
N GLU A 88 20.64 -11.66 -7.91
CA GLU A 88 21.88 -10.93 -8.09
C GLU A 88 21.53 -9.45 -8.31
N ALA A 89 22.44 -8.56 -7.94
CA ALA A 89 22.56 -7.31 -8.67
C ALA A 89 23.05 -7.67 -10.08
N VAL A 90 22.26 -7.34 -11.11
CA VAL A 90 22.74 -7.16 -12.48
C VAL A 90 22.33 -5.77 -12.94
#